data_AF-A0A6A9QJ91-F1
#
_entry.id   AF-A0A6A9QJ91-F1
#
_cell.length_a   1.000
_cell.length_b   1.000
_cell.length_c   1.000
_cell.angle_alpha   90.00
_cell.angle_beta   90.00
_cell.angle_gamma   90.00
#
_symmetry.space_group_name_H-M   'P 1'
#
loop_
_entity.id
_entity.type
_entity.pdbx_description
1 polymer ?
#
loop_
_entity_poly.entity_id
_entity_poly.type
_entity_poly.pdbx_seq_one_letter_code
_entity_poly.pdbx_strand_id
1 'polypeptide(L)'
;MKIRRRFSPYGQGLGNVILRLISKNKTTAYGLFLDNHLVSAAYTWIELENIAVIGGTKEEFRNMGLATSVESMLTEDLTKRGKPLCMREKITV
;
A
#
# COMPACT_ATOMS: atom_id res chain seq x y z
N MET A 1 -17.33 -8.68 18.35
CA MET A 1 -16.37 -7.74 18.99
C MET A 1 -15.76 -6.87 17.89
N LYS A 2 -16.10 -5.57 17.84
CA LYS A 2 -15.80 -4.65 16.72
C LYS A 2 -14.55 -3.84 17.07
N ILE A 3 -13.38 -4.25 16.59
CA ILE A 3 -12.12 -3.57 16.90
C ILE A 3 -12.00 -2.32 16.02
N ARG A 4 -12.30 -1.14 16.60
CA ARG A 4 -11.95 0.16 16.03
C ARG A 4 -10.50 0.49 16.44
N ARG A 5 -9.53 0.32 15.56
CA ARG A 5 -8.17 0.82 15.80
C ARG A 5 -8.12 2.33 15.52
N ARG A 6 -7.92 3.12 16.58
CA ARG A 6 -7.55 4.55 16.50
C ARG A 6 -6.12 4.65 15.97
N PHE A 7 -5.91 5.47 14.95
CA PHE A 7 -4.58 5.88 14.50
C PHE A 7 -4.10 7.07 15.37
N SER A 8 -2.86 6.98 15.86
CA SER A 8 -2.13 8.08 16.52
C SER A 8 -1.09 8.62 15.53
N PRO A 9 -0.90 9.95 15.40
CA PRO A 9 -0.23 10.50 14.22
C PRO A 9 1.30 10.55 14.26
N TYR A 10 2.00 10.37 15.38
CA TYR A 10 3.47 10.51 15.37
C TYR A 10 4.21 9.59 16.37
N GLY A 11 5.10 8.77 15.79
CA GLY A 11 6.38 8.28 16.32
C GLY A 11 6.49 7.91 17.79
N GLN A 12 6.20 6.65 18.12
CA GLN A 12 6.88 5.86 19.15
C GLN A 12 6.56 4.38 18.90
N GLY A 13 7.58 3.58 18.56
CA GLY A 13 7.49 2.12 18.51
C GLY A 13 6.44 1.52 17.56
N LEU A 14 6.29 2.08 16.36
CA LEU A 14 5.50 1.41 15.34
C LEU A 14 6.35 0.25 14.84
N GLY A 15 6.03 -0.98 15.28
CA GLY A 15 6.47 -2.18 14.57
C GLY A 15 5.96 -2.16 13.12
N ASN A 16 5.66 -3.31 12.55
CA ASN A 16 5.24 -3.38 11.15
C ASN A 16 3.96 -2.56 10.91
N VAL A 17 4.06 -1.40 10.25
CA VAL A 17 2.93 -0.50 9.99
C VAL A 17 2.80 -0.20 8.51
N ILE A 18 1.58 -0.29 7.99
CA ILE A 18 1.25 0.13 6.63
C ILE A 18 0.55 1.48 6.71
N LEU A 19 1.10 2.49 6.04
CA LEU A 19 0.60 3.86 6.03
C LEU A 19 0.25 4.30 4.61
N ARG A 20 -0.81 5.10 4.48
CA ARG A 20 -1.12 5.78 3.23
C ARG A 20 -0.19 7.00 3.09
N LEU A 21 0.62 7.02 2.03
CA LEU A 21 1.60 8.08 1.75
C LEU A 21 1.02 9.18 0.86
N ILE A 22 0.21 8.78 -0.13
CA ILE A 22 -0.39 9.69 -1.12
C ILE A 22 -1.87 9.34 -1.27
N SER A 23 -2.72 10.36 -1.35
CA SER A 23 -4.14 10.21 -1.68
C SER A 23 -4.59 11.34 -2.60
N LYS A 24 -4.34 11.19 -3.90
CA LYS A 24 -4.80 12.08 -4.96
C LYS A 24 -5.83 11.36 -5.83
N ASN A 25 -6.62 12.12 -6.59
CA ASN A 25 -7.74 11.60 -7.37
C ASN A 25 -7.37 10.45 -8.33
N LYS A 26 -6.15 10.49 -8.87
CA LYS A 26 -5.59 9.50 -9.81
C LYS A 26 -4.49 8.61 -9.22
N THR A 27 -4.04 8.87 -7.99
CA THR A 27 -2.87 8.21 -7.40
C THR A 27 -3.07 8.03 -5.90
N THR A 28 -3.08 6.78 -5.46
CA THR A 28 -3.01 6.41 -4.04
C THR A 28 -1.73 5.61 -3.83
N ALA A 29 -0.97 5.91 -2.78
CA ALA A 29 0.23 5.15 -2.44
C ALA A 29 0.18 4.69 -0.98
N TYR A 30 0.64 3.46 -0.75
CA TYR A 30 0.84 2.88 0.57
C TYR A 30 2.30 2.47 0.74
N GLY A 31 2.80 2.59 1.97
CA GLY A 31 4.15 2.15 2.35
C GLY A 31 4.10 1.33 3.62
N LEU A 32 4.91 0.27 3.67
CA LEU A 32 5.17 -0.53 4.86
C LEU A 32 6.49 -0.06 5.49
N PHE A 33 6.40 0.25 6.77
CA PHE A 33 7.53 0.68 7.58
C PHE A 33 7.86 -0.38 8.63
N LEU A 34 9.15 -0.67 8.77
CA LEU A 34 9.73 -1.48 9.84
C LEU A 34 10.71 -0.58 10.59
N ASP A 35 10.55 -0.43 11.90
CA ASP A 35 11.41 0.42 12.73
C ASP A 35 11.62 1.84 12.13
N ASN A 36 10.52 2.44 11.65
CA ASN A 36 10.49 3.73 10.93
C ASN A 36 11.21 3.79 9.57
N HIS A 37 11.70 2.66 9.04
CA HIS A 37 12.28 2.59 7.70
C HIS A 37 11.25 2.08 6.68
N LEU A 38 11.10 2.80 5.57
CA LEU A 38 10.29 2.33 4.43
C LEU A 38 10.99 1.11 3.80
N VAL A 39 10.30 -0.03 3.79
CA VAL A 39 10.83 -1.30 3.24
C VAL A 39 10.06 -1.80 2.03
N SER A 40 8.79 -1.42 1.90
CA SER A 40 7.95 -1.78 0.76
C SER A 40 6.94 -0.67 0.48
N ALA A 41 6.62 -0.45 -0.78
CA ALA A 41 5.58 0.49 -1.19
C ALA A 41 4.86 0.01 -2.43
N ALA A 42 3.60 0.41 -2.58
CA ALA A 42 2.83 0.25 -3.80
C ALA A 42 1.99 1.50 -4.04
N TYR A 43 1.83 1.89 -5.30
CA TYR A 43 1.00 3.01 -5.70
C TYR A 43 0.15 2.69 -6.91
N THR A 44 -0.91 3.47 -7.08
CA THR A 44 -1.82 3.32 -8.21
C THR A 44 -1.55 4.38 -9.25
N TRP A 45 -1.61 3.98 -10.51
CA TRP A 45 -1.75 4.88 -11.63
C TRP A 45 -3.14 4.67 -12.22
N ILE A 46 -4.02 5.66 -12.09
CA ILE A 46 -5.39 5.60 -12.61
C ILE A 46 -5.51 6.51 -13.83
N GLU A 47 -5.70 5.90 -15.00
CA GLU A 47 -5.99 6.60 -16.26
C GLU A 47 -7.31 6.10 -16.84
N LEU A 48 -8.26 7.02 -17.00
CA LEU A 48 -9.62 6.71 -17.47
C LEU A 48 -10.26 5.61 -16.60
N GLU A 49 -10.41 4.40 -17.16
CA GLU A 49 -10.96 3.21 -16.51
C GLU A 49 -9.89 2.19 -16.09
N ASN A 50 -8.63 2.43 -16.48
CA ASN A 50 -7.51 1.54 -16.20
C ASN A 50 -6.84 1.90 -14.88
N ILE A 51 -6.55 0.87 -14.09
CA ILE A 51 -5.84 0.99 -12.82
C ILE A 51 -4.62 0.08 -12.90
N ALA A 52 -3.43 0.67 -12.87
CA ALA A 52 -2.19 -0.07 -12.66
C ALA A 52 -1.76 0.05 -11.19
N VAL A 53 -1.17 -1.01 -10.65
CA VAL A 53 -0.55 -1.03 -9.32
C VAL A 53 0.93 -1.29 -9.52
N ILE A 54 1.76 -0.33 -9.14
CA ILE A 54 3.20 -0.42 -9.26
C ILE A 54 3.78 -0.45 -7.85
N GLY A 55 4.61 -1.44 -7.55
CA GLY A 55 5.15 -1.63 -6.21
C GLY A 55 6.56 -2.18 -6.21
N GLY A 56 7.22 -2.03 -5.07
CA GLY A 56 8.58 -2.47 -4.86
C GLY A 56 8.85 -2.77 -3.40
N THR A 57 9.75 -3.71 -3.16
CA THR A 57 10.26 -4.05 -1.84
C THR A 57 11.78 -4.06 -1.91
N LYS A 58 12.40 -3.47 -0.90
CA LYS A 58 13.85 -3.51 -0.69
C LYS A 58 14.35 -4.96 -0.75
N GLU A 59 15.52 -5.16 -1.35
CA GLU A 59 16.04 -6.49 -1.67
C GLU A 59 16.12 -7.40 -0.45
N GLU A 60 16.63 -6.87 0.67
CA GLU A 60 16.77 -7.63 1.92
C GLU A 60 15.43 -8.04 2.56
N PHE A 61 14.30 -7.51 2.07
CA PHE A 61 12.95 -7.81 2.53
C PHE A 61 12.08 -8.49 1.46
N ARG A 62 12.66 -8.87 0.31
CA ARG A 62 11.95 -9.65 -0.73
C ARG A 62 11.56 -11.03 -0.18
N ASN A 63 10.54 -11.64 -0.78
CA ASN A 63 10.00 -12.97 -0.40
C ASN A 63 9.43 -13.08 1.03
N MET A 64 9.30 -11.98 1.78
CA MET A 64 8.69 -11.95 3.12
C MET A 64 7.18 -11.64 3.11
N GLY A 65 6.53 -11.58 1.93
CA GLY A 65 5.11 -11.25 1.80
C GLY A 65 4.75 -9.78 2.05
N LEU A 66 5.73 -8.89 2.22
CA LEU A 66 5.51 -7.46 2.48
C LEU A 66 4.85 -6.76 1.29
N ALA A 67 5.31 -7.03 0.07
CA ALA A 67 4.72 -6.49 -1.16
C ALA A 67 3.22 -6.85 -1.24
N THR A 68 2.90 -8.13 -1.04
CA THR A 68 1.52 -8.62 -1.02
C THR A 68 0.67 -7.90 0.02
N SER A 69 1.23 -7.65 1.21
CA SER A 69 0.51 -6.95 2.29
C SER A 69 0.17 -5.50 1.91
N VAL A 70 1.11 -4.79 1.29
CA VAL A 70 0.90 -3.41 0.82
C VAL A 70 -0.09 -3.38 -0.36
N GLU A 71 0.05 -4.28 -1.32
CA GLU A 71 -0.84 -4.41 -2.48
C GLU A 71 -2.28 -4.76 -2.07
N SER A 72 -2.46 -5.67 -1.10
CA SER A 72 -3.78 -6.02 -0.57
C SER A 72 -4.46 -4.81 0.08
N MET A 73 -3.73 -4.06 0.91
CA MET A 73 -4.27 -2.86 1.54
C MET A 73 -4.69 -1.81 0.51
N LEU A 74 -3.86 -1.61 -0.51
CA LEU A 74 -4.14 -0.69 -1.60
C LEU A 74 -5.36 -1.14 -2.43
N THR A 75 -5.44 -2.42 -2.77
CA THR A 75 -6.57 -3.00 -3.52
C THR A 75 -7.88 -2.89 -2.76
N GLU A 76 -7.86 -3.16 -1.45
CA GLU A 76 -9.04 -2.99 -0.59
C GLU A 76 -9.52 -1.53 -0.56
N ASP A 77 -8.60 -0.57 -0.44
CA ASP A 77 -8.95 0.84 -0.42
C ASP A 77 -9.57 1.29 -1.75
N LEU A 78 -9.01 0.86 -2.88
CA LEU A 78 -9.59 1.13 -4.19
C LEU A 78 -10.98 0.51 -4.36
N THR A 79 -11.14 -0.74 -3.92
CA THR A 79 -12.43 -1.44 -3.97
C THR A 79 -13.49 -0.71 -3.16
N LYS A 80 -13.14 -0.25 -1.94
CA LYS A 80 -14.01 0.56 -1.08
C LYS A 80 -14.39 1.91 -1.71
N ARG A 81 -13.58 2.44 -2.63
CA ARG A 81 -13.83 3.67 -3.39
C ARG A 81 -14.62 3.44 -4.68
N GLY A 82 -15.11 2.22 -4.92
CA GLY A 82 -15.82 1.88 -6.16
C GLY A 82 -14.92 1.80 -7.39
N LYS A 83 -13.61 1.61 -7.19
CA LYS A 83 -12.61 1.47 -8.25
C LYS A 83 -12.01 0.06 -8.22
N PRO A 84 -12.78 -0.99 -8.56
CA PRO A 84 -12.25 -2.36 -8.57
C PRO A 84 -11.09 -2.46 -9.58
N LEU A 85 -10.04 -3.19 -9.21
CA LEU A 85 -8.90 -3.39 -10.11
C LEU A 85 -9.33 -4.23 -11.32
N CYS A 86 -9.27 -3.65 -12.52
CA CYS A 86 -9.54 -4.38 -13.77
C CYS A 86 -8.29 -5.07 -14.34
N MET A 87 -7.08 -4.57 -14.06
CA MET A 87 -5.82 -5.18 -14.46
C MET A 87 -4.77 -5.10 -13.35
N ARG A 88 -3.96 -6.16 -13.21
CA ARG A 88 -2.78 -6.21 -12.33
C ARG A 88 -1.54 -6.32 -13.19
N GLU A 89 -0.78 -5.25 -13.28
CA GLU A 89 0.51 -5.27 -13.95
C GLU A 89 1.62 -5.22 -12.89
N LYS A 90 2.24 -6.38 -12.64
CA LYS A 90 3.28 -6.51 -11.63
C LYS A 90 4.64 -6.19 -12.24
N ILE A 91 5.02 -4.93 -12.22
CA ILE A 91 6.37 -4.52 -12.61
C ILE A 91 7.30 -4.78 -11.43
N THR A 92 8.18 -5.78 -11.57
CA THR A 92 9.23 -6.07 -10.58
C THR A 92 10.48 -5.32 -11.01
N VAL A 93 10.85 -4.28 -10.27
CA VAL A 93 12.14 -3.57 -10.38
C VAL A 93 13.18 -4.14 -9.42
#